data_AF-A0A3D6ANB2-F1
#
_entry.id   AF-A0A3D6ANB2-F1
#
_cell.length_a   1.000
_cell.length_b   1.000
_cell.length_c   1.000
_cell.angle_alpha   90.00
_cell.angle_beta   90.00
_cell.angle_gamma   90.00
#
_symmetry.space_group_name_H-M   'P 1'
#
loop_
_entity.id
_entity.type
_entity.pdbx_description
1 polymer ?
#
loop_
_entity_poly.entity_id
_entity_poly.type
_entity_poly.pdbx_seq_one_letter_code
_entity_poly.pdbx_strand_id
1 'polypeptide(L)'
;MPPEFPPPVIPHFDMLRTLYEKDRESFEALRHHLLQDALAAAPAERRPSLERLLGRIEATRAAAGTPEQAATLAFEMMAESLQELRASWHQACYALSELQTRLLIEKIR
;
A
#
# COMPACT_ATOMS: atom_id res chain seq x y z
N MET A 1 4.41 16.82 -3.80
CA MET A 1 4.76 16.20 -5.09
C MET A 1 3.67 15.21 -5.46
N PRO A 2 3.23 15.14 -6.72
CA PRO A 2 2.40 14.02 -7.18
C PRO A 2 3.21 12.72 -7.07
N PRO A 3 2.58 11.54 -7.01
CA PRO A 3 3.32 10.28 -7.01
C PRO A 3 4.12 10.15 -8.32
N GLU A 4 5.44 9.96 -8.22
CA GLU A 4 6.35 9.72 -9.35
C GLU A 4 6.19 8.33 -10.01
N PHE A 5 5.17 7.57 -9.61
CA PHE A 5 4.93 6.21 -10.06
C PHE A 5 3.65 6.17 -10.90
N PRO A 6 3.74 5.96 -12.22
CA PRO A 6 2.54 5.73 -13.01
C PRO A 6 1.85 4.48 -12.47
N PRO A 7 0.53 4.55 -12.16
CA PRO A 7 -0.18 3.37 -11.68
C PRO A 7 -0.15 2.30 -12.77
N PRO A 8 -0.03 1.01 -12.39
CA PRO A 8 -0.15 -0.07 -13.36
C PRO A 8 -1.50 0.05 -14.09
N VAL A 9 -1.49 -0.16 -15.41
CA VAL A 9 -2.72 -0.12 -16.21
C VAL A 9 -3.52 -1.36 -15.88
N ILE A 10 -4.51 -1.22 -15.00
CA ILE A 10 -5.39 -2.31 -14.60
C ILE A 10 -6.48 -2.48 -15.66
N PRO A 11 -6.70 -3.70 -16.19
CA PRO A 11 -7.81 -3.96 -17.10
C PRO A 11 -9.17 -3.63 -16.47
N HIS A 12 -10.15 -3.23 -17.29
CA HIS A 12 -11.52 -2.99 -16.83
C HIS A 12 -12.11 -4.20 -16.10
N PHE A 13 -12.98 -3.93 -15.14
CA PHE A 13 -13.62 -4.94 -14.29
C PHE A 13 -14.28 -6.06 -15.11
N ASP A 14 -14.99 -5.75 -16.19
CA ASP A 14 -15.66 -6.76 -17.02
C ASP A 14 -14.67 -7.73 -17.67
N MET A 15 -13.47 -7.27 -18.04
CA MET A 15 -12.42 -8.13 -18.57
C MET A 15 -11.86 -9.04 -17.48
N LEU A 16 -11.62 -8.49 -16.28
CA LEU A 16 -11.14 -9.26 -15.13
C LEU A 16 -12.14 -10.33 -14.70
N ARG A 17 -13.43 -10.00 -14.66
CA ARG A 17 -14.52 -10.94 -14.37
C ARG A 17 -14.59 -12.04 -15.41
N THR A 18 -14.57 -11.67 -16.70
CA THR A 18 -14.60 -12.63 -17.80
C THR A 18 -13.39 -13.58 -17.76
N LEU A 19 -12.21 -13.05 -17.45
CA LEU A 19 -11.00 -13.85 -17.31
C LEU A 19 -11.13 -14.84 -16.16
N TYR A 20 -11.58 -14.39 -14.99
CA TYR A 20 -11.78 -15.26 -13.82
C TYR A 20 -12.78 -16.39 -14.07
N GLU A 21 -13.87 -16.11 -14.78
CA GLU A 21 -14.91 -17.09 -15.11
C GLU A 21 -14.42 -18.15 -16.11
N LYS A 22 -13.54 -17.76 -17.05
CA LYS A 22 -13.05 -18.64 -18.12
C LYS A 22 -11.79 -19.40 -17.73
N ASP A 23 -10.85 -18.71 -17.08
CA ASP A 23 -9.54 -19.21 -16.73
C ASP A 23 -9.02 -18.51 -15.47
N ARG A 24 -9.23 -19.19 -14.35
CA ARG A 24 -8.86 -18.72 -13.01
C ARG A 24 -7.35 -18.67 -12.82
N GLU A 25 -6.59 -19.53 -13.49
CA GLU A 25 -5.13 -19.56 -13.39
C GLU A 25 -4.53 -18.36 -14.12
N SER A 26 -5.00 -18.07 -15.33
CA SER A 26 -4.60 -16.86 -16.07
C SER A 26 -4.95 -15.56 -15.32
N PHE A 27 -6.10 -15.54 -14.61
CA PHE A 27 -6.44 -14.40 -13.75
C PHE A 27 -5.41 -14.21 -12.61
N GLU A 28 -5.03 -15.30 -11.93
CA GLU A 28 -4.04 -15.24 -10.86
C GLU A 28 -2.65 -14.85 -11.38
N ALA A 29 -2.27 -15.34 -12.56
CA ALA A 29 -1.02 -14.96 -13.22
C ALA A 29 -0.99 -13.46 -13.56
N LEU A 30 -2.08 -12.92 -14.12
CA LEU A 30 -2.22 -11.49 -14.39
C LEU A 30 -2.11 -10.67 -13.10
N ARG A 31 -2.79 -11.08 -12.04
CA ARG A 31 -2.74 -10.41 -10.73
C ARG A 31 -1.32 -10.37 -10.19
N HIS A 32 -0.62 -11.49 -10.23
CA HIS A 32 0.78 -11.56 -9.79
C HIS A 32 1.67 -10.65 -10.62
N HIS A 33 1.53 -10.67 -11.95
CA HIS A 33 2.29 -9.80 -12.85
C HIS A 33 2.10 -8.31 -12.54
N LEU A 34 0.85 -7.86 -12.36
CA LEU A 34 0.55 -6.47 -12.02
C LEU A 34 1.19 -6.03 -10.70
N LEU A 35 1.27 -6.93 -9.71
CA LEU A 35 1.90 -6.66 -8.42
C LEU A 35 3.43 -6.58 -8.53
N GLN A 36 4.04 -7.44 -9.35
CA GLN A 36 5.48 -7.38 -9.63
C GLN A 36 5.86 -6.12 -10.40
N ASP A 37 5.05 -5.70 -11.37
CA ASP A 37 5.28 -4.46 -12.10
C ASP A 37 5.22 -3.25 -11.16
N ALA A 38 4.27 -3.23 -10.22
CA ALA A 38 4.19 -2.19 -9.19
C ALA A 38 5.42 -2.18 -8.27
N LEU A 39 5.95 -3.34 -7.89
CA LEU A 39 7.21 -3.43 -7.14
C LEU A 39 8.41 -2.95 -7.94
N ALA A 40 8.52 -3.35 -9.20
CA ALA A 40 9.61 -2.96 -10.08
C ALA A 40 9.64 -1.45 -10.33
N ALA A 41 8.46 -0.83 -10.45
CA ALA A 41 8.32 0.61 -10.61
C ALA A 41 8.75 1.41 -9.37
N ALA A 42 8.69 0.83 -8.17
CA ALA A 42 9.02 1.53 -6.93
C ALA A 42 10.53 1.83 -6.78
N PRO A 43 10.91 2.87 -6.00
CA PRO A 43 12.32 3.20 -5.74
C PRO A 43 13.04 2.03 -5.10
N ALA A 44 14.29 1.80 -5.50
CA ALA A 44 15.08 0.66 -5.06
C ALA A 44 15.19 0.57 -3.53
N GLU A 45 15.24 1.71 -2.85
CA GLU A 45 15.32 1.81 -1.39
C GLU A 45 14.06 1.31 -0.68
N ARG A 46 12.91 1.36 -1.38
CA ARG A 46 11.60 0.97 -0.83
C ARG A 46 11.20 -0.46 -1.21
N ARG A 47 11.77 -1.03 -2.28
CA ARG A 47 11.43 -2.38 -2.77
C ARG A 47 11.46 -3.46 -1.68
N PRO A 48 12.50 -3.59 -0.83
CA PRO A 48 12.53 -4.64 0.19
C PRO A 48 11.41 -4.54 1.23
N SER A 49 10.93 -3.34 1.51
CA SER A 49 9.79 -3.13 2.41
C SER A 49 8.46 -3.45 1.72
N LEU A 50 8.33 -3.09 0.45
CA LEU A 50 7.14 -3.40 -0.35
C LEU A 50 7.02 -4.90 -0.64
N GLU A 51 8.12 -5.61 -0.88
CA GLU A 51 8.15 -7.06 -1.04
C GLU A 51 7.65 -7.78 0.22
N ARG A 52 8.10 -7.34 1.40
CA ARG A 52 7.60 -7.86 2.69
C ARG A 52 6.11 -7.60 2.87
N LEU A 53 5.64 -6.40 2.51
CA LEU A 53 4.22 -6.06 2.56
C LEU A 53 3.40 -6.94 1.61
N LEU A 54 3.86 -7.11 0.36
CA LEU A 54 3.21 -7.99 -0.62
C LEU A 54 3.16 -9.43 -0.10
N GLY A 55 4.25 -9.94 0.46
CA GLY A 55 4.28 -11.27 1.06
C GLY A 55 3.25 -11.45 2.18
N ARG A 56 3.06 -10.44 3.03
CA ARG A 56 2.02 -10.45 4.07
C ARG A 56 0.62 -10.46 3.45
N ILE A 57 0.36 -9.63 2.44
CA ILE A 57 -0.93 -9.58 1.74
C ILE A 57 -1.26 -10.93 1.09
N GLU A 58 -0.31 -11.55 0.41
CA GLU A 58 -0.50 -12.86 -0.24
C GLU A 58 -0.76 -13.97 0.78
N ALA A 59 -0.03 -13.98 1.90
CA ALA A 59 -0.25 -14.95 2.97
C ALA A 59 -1.65 -14.80 3.58
N THR A 60 -2.08 -13.57 3.85
CA THR A 60 -3.44 -13.27 4.34
C THR A 60 -4.50 -13.71 3.35
N ARG A 61 -4.30 -13.44 2.05
CA ARG A 61 -5.21 -13.86 0.98
C ARG A 61 -5.32 -15.38 0.89
N ALA A 62 -4.19 -16.09 0.95
CA ALA A 62 -4.15 -17.55 0.89
C ALA A 62 -4.79 -18.22 2.12
N ALA A 63 -4.75 -17.56 3.29
CA ALA A 63 -5.39 -18.01 4.50
C ALA A 63 -6.91 -17.71 4.55
N ALA A 64 -7.41 -16.82 3.68
CA ALA A 64 -8.82 -16.50 3.61
C ALA A 64 -9.63 -17.64 2.98
N GLY A 65 -10.79 -17.96 3.56
CA GLY A 65 -11.67 -19.03 3.07
C GLY A 65 -12.46 -18.63 1.82
N THR A 66 -12.65 -17.33 1.57
CA THR A 66 -13.37 -16.82 0.40
C THR A 66 -12.71 -15.56 -0.18
N PRO A 67 -12.93 -15.26 -1.48
CA PRO A 67 -12.43 -14.02 -2.09
C PRO A 67 -12.96 -12.76 -1.41
N GLU A 68 -14.20 -12.77 -0.93
CA GLU A 68 -14.81 -11.68 -0.17
C GLU A 68 -14.07 -11.45 1.15
N GLN A 69 -13.80 -12.54 1.90
CA GLN A 69 -13.03 -12.45 3.13
C GLN A 69 -11.62 -11.91 2.87
N ALA A 70 -10.95 -12.36 1.80
CA ALA A 70 -9.65 -11.84 1.42
C ALA A 70 -9.68 -10.33 1.13
N ALA A 71 -10.72 -9.85 0.45
CA ALA A 71 -10.91 -8.43 0.16
C ALA A 71 -11.14 -7.61 1.44
N THR A 72 -11.97 -8.10 2.36
CA THR A 72 -12.19 -7.48 3.67
C THR A 72 -10.89 -7.38 4.48
N LEU A 73 -10.14 -8.47 4.58
CA LEU A 73 -8.85 -8.48 5.29
C LEU A 73 -7.83 -7.52 4.65
N ALA A 74 -7.78 -7.46 3.32
CA ALA A 74 -6.91 -6.51 2.63
C ALA A 74 -7.32 -5.05 2.93
N PHE A 75 -8.63 -4.76 2.98
CA PHE A 75 -9.14 -3.43 3.33
C PHE A 75 -8.80 -3.05 4.77
N GLU A 76 -8.93 -3.98 5.72
CA GLU A 76 -8.53 -3.77 7.11
C GLU A 76 -7.04 -3.43 7.23
N MET A 77 -6.17 -4.20 6.56
CA MET A 77 -4.73 -3.92 6.51
C MET A 77 -4.41 -2.52 5.95
N MET A 78 -5.15 -2.08 4.93
CA MET A 78 -5.01 -0.74 4.36
C MET A 78 -5.47 0.35 5.34
N ALA A 79 -6.59 0.12 6.04
CA ALA A 79 -7.12 1.05 7.03
C ALA A 79 -6.18 1.21 8.23
N GLU A 80 -5.62 0.11 8.73
CA GLU A 80 -4.59 0.11 9.78
C GLU A 80 -3.37 0.93 9.36
N SER A 81 -2.86 0.69 8.15
CA SER A 81 -1.71 1.42 7.59
C SER A 81 -1.98 2.93 7.49
N LEU A 82 -3.20 3.31 7.11
CA LEU A 82 -3.61 4.72 7.05
C LEU A 82 -3.70 5.35 8.44
N GLN A 83 -4.18 4.60 9.43
CA GLN A 83 -4.26 5.06 10.81
C GLN A 83 -2.86 5.29 11.39
N GLU A 84 -1.94 4.35 11.19
CA GLU A 84 -0.53 4.48 11.59
C GLU A 84 0.12 5.70 10.93
N LEU A 85 -0.07 5.87 9.63
CA LEU A 85 0.46 7.03 8.89
C LEU A 85 -0.06 8.35 9.47
N ARG A 86 -1.36 8.44 9.77
CA ARG A 86 -1.96 9.63 10.40
C ARG A 86 -1.37 9.90 11.79
N ALA A 87 -1.16 8.86 12.59
CA ALA A 87 -0.56 8.99 13.92
C ALA A 87 0.88 9.52 13.84
N SER A 88 1.70 8.92 12.97
CA SER A 88 3.09 9.37 12.75
C SER A 88 3.17 10.79 12.21
N TRP A 89 2.24 11.17 11.32
CA TRP A 89 2.16 12.54 10.80
C TRP A 89 1.85 13.55 11.91
N HIS A 90 0.85 13.27 12.75
CA HIS A 90 0.56 14.14 13.89
C HIS A 90 1.76 14.29 14.83
N GLN A 91 2.45 13.19 15.14
CA GLN A 91 3.63 13.22 15.99
C GLN A 91 4.75 14.09 15.39
N ALA A 92 4.98 13.99 14.08
CA ALA A 92 5.97 14.82 13.39
C ALA A 92 5.61 16.32 13.46
N CYS A 93 4.34 16.67 13.26
CA CYS A 93 3.86 18.06 13.37
C CYS A 93 4.05 18.61 14.79
N TYR A 94 3.77 17.82 15.83
CA TYR A 94 4.00 18.22 17.21
C TYR A 94 5.48 18.47 17.49
N ALA A 95 6.36 17.55 17.12
CA ALA A 95 7.79 17.68 17.33
C ALA A 95 8.37 18.92 16.61
N LEU A 96 7.91 19.21 15.40
CA LEU A 96 8.30 20.41 14.66
C LEU A 96 7.86 21.69 15.38
N SER A 97 6.63 21.71 15.90
CA SER A 97 6.06 22.86 16.60
C SER A 97 6.81 23.14 17.91
N GLU A 98 7.18 22.09 18.65
CA GLU A 98 8.00 22.20 19.87
C GLU A 98 9.37 22.81 19.56
N LEU A 99 10.03 22.32 18.50
CA LEU A 99 11.34 22.79 18.09
C LEU A 99 11.30 24.26 17.63
N GLN A 100 10.27 24.64 16.87
CA GLN A 100 10.03 26.05 16.50
C GLN A 100 9.82 26.94 17.73
N THR A 101 9.00 26.48 18.69
CA THR A 101 8.72 27.24 19.91
C THR A 101 9.99 27.46 20.72
N ARG A 102 10.82 26.42 20.88
CA ARG A 102 12.09 26.51 21.59
C ARG A 102 13.04 27.53 20.97
N LEU A 103 13.20 27.50 19.65
CA LEU A 103 14.06 28.44 18.93
C LEU A 103 13.56 29.89 19.04
N LEU A 104 12.24 30.11 19.07
CA LEU A 104 11.67 31.45 19.27
C LEU A 104 11.96 31.98 20.68
N ILE A 105 11.81 31.14 21.71
CA ILE A 105 12.13 31.51 23.10
C ILE A 105 13.62 31.84 23.23
N GLU A 106 14.51 31.04 22.63
CA GLU A 106 15.96 31.30 22.62
C GLU A 106 16.32 32.60 21.91
N LYS A 107 15.60 32.99 20.84
CA LYS A 107 15.82 34.25 20.14
C LYS A 107 15.35 35.50 20.89
N ILE A 108 14.38 35.35 21.79
CA ILE A 108 13.79 36.46 22.55
C ILE A 108 14.55 36.71 23.86
N ARG A 109 15.30 35.71 24.35
CA ARG A 109 16.19 35.81 25.51
C ARG A 109 17.52 36.45 25.14
#